data_AF-A0AAD3N863-F1
#
_entry.id   AF-A0AAD3N863-F1
#
_cell.length_a   1.000
_cell.length_b   1.000
_cell.length_c   1.000
_cell.angle_alpha   90.00
_cell.angle_beta   90.00
_cell.angle_gamma   90.00
#
_symmetry.space_group_name_H-M   'P 1'
#
loop_
_entity.id
_entity.type
_entity.pdbx_description
1 polymer ?
#
loop_
_entity_poly.entity_id
_entity_poly.type
_entity_poly.pdbx_seq_one_letter_code
_entity_poly.pdbx_strand_id
1 'polypeptide(L)'
;QWPDLKQPIEKVLCCKKNQTSVLTQTRAFSLLFKADLLTSQCHLTMDVADKLVDKIFSWVKLQRKCADKLRKLATELEEKKKSANVTKVVGSSVSVGGAAAAAAAGALAFFTGGLAIPVLAATGAVASGVGLATSVGSDIADVVISNCAINDAKQISKEIEHLEKELQRLMGSLKEEQQAGDHSEDHVMERILRAMAKRNGLKLPDNVSLYKMMFGSSKMFSGDNLAHLGLTLLLNFVQTAAVKGLTTIVGYSIGKKLAASMGKKAANKTAGRIAGGAVALAFSVRELINNCEDLNKCETEISQSLRENASDIRTAAEELEKALDEIQCLVQKLARIKHCIENTQGRPYERRELIEFAIENCQDEATQQWLRQNSECAAFLHLVDMFNLVKQHIEEEQQKDHSNNIDITFVAHGSITEHMIPASCLLPLATIKDVVLYSPWNCTITANAAYGIATGRIQPHHRVFYCGKTNLCHVPHQRHHPTRLPYYWNQMRRAGAQFIPNIMVGPVKPPSDRAWNDFLLLTDTYGQPGRNHIVIPFTFPGASASSVTVPFVAVTLALSLALWLSRFQATIHLAACLGKTSEGTMILEDYLKEQYACTINYTAMTTSADMLVDRNTDLYRVMRAVFG
;
A
#
# COMPACT_ATOMS: atom_id res chain seq x y z
N GLN A 1 -72.86 41.25 -30.80
CA GLN A 1 -72.31 39.88 -30.83
C GLN A 1 -70.82 40.00 -30.55
N TRP A 2 -70.29 39.14 -29.68
CA TRP A 2 -69.06 39.31 -28.89
C TRP A 2 -67.76 39.66 -29.65
N PRO A 3 -66.82 40.39 -29.01
CA PRO A 3 -65.51 40.72 -29.55
C PRO A 3 -64.41 39.73 -29.14
N ASP A 4 -63.31 39.84 -29.89
CA ASP A 4 -62.03 39.14 -29.77
C ASP A 4 -61.42 39.04 -28.37
N LEU A 5 -61.01 37.82 -28.01
CA LEU A 5 -60.16 37.50 -26.87
C LEU A 5 -59.26 36.29 -27.22
N LYS A 6 -58.04 36.55 -27.72
CA LYS A 6 -56.94 35.57 -27.73
C LYS A 6 -55.64 36.22 -27.21
N GLN A 7 -55.46 36.04 -25.90
CA GLN A 7 -54.25 35.73 -25.13
C GLN A 7 -52.86 36.30 -25.54
N PRO A 8 -52.17 36.90 -24.55
CA PRO A 8 -50.75 36.75 -24.30
C PRO A 8 -50.53 35.79 -23.11
N ILE A 9 -50.35 34.48 -23.35
CA ILE A 9 -49.95 33.49 -22.33
C ILE A 9 -48.72 32.72 -22.82
N GLU A 10 -47.63 33.44 -23.11
CA GLU A 10 -46.32 32.80 -23.31
C GLU A 10 -45.17 33.55 -22.63
N LYS A 11 -45.36 34.78 -22.14
CA LYS A 11 -44.29 35.56 -21.49
C LYS A 11 -44.23 35.46 -19.96
N VAL A 12 -45.26 34.92 -19.29
CA VAL A 12 -45.28 34.81 -17.81
C VAL A 12 -44.69 33.48 -17.30
N LEU A 13 -44.65 32.43 -18.13
CA LEU A 13 -44.07 31.14 -17.75
C LEU A 13 -42.55 31.04 -17.91
N CYS A 14 -41.93 31.93 -18.69
CA CYS A 14 -40.47 31.96 -18.86
C CYS A 14 -39.75 32.70 -17.71
N CYS A 15 -40.40 33.69 -17.09
CA CYS A 15 -39.79 34.47 -16.00
C CYS A 15 -39.83 33.75 -14.63
N LYS A 16 -40.81 32.86 -14.39
CA LYS A 16 -40.90 32.10 -13.12
C LYS A 16 -39.90 30.95 -13.03
N LYS A 17 -39.48 30.33 -14.15
CA LYS A 17 -38.48 29.23 -14.13
C LYS A 17 -37.08 29.70 -13.77
N ASN A 18 -36.70 30.94 -14.13
CA ASN A 18 -35.37 31.47 -13.82
C ASN A 18 -35.21 31.95 -12.37
N GLN A 19 -36.27 32.39 -11.69
CA GLN A 19 -36.16 32.81 -10.28
C GLN A 19 -36.02 31.63 -9.30
N THR A 20 -36.67 30.49 -9.56
CA THR A 20 -36.49 29.27 -8.75
C THR A 20 -35.11 28.63 -8.92
N SER A 21 -34.50 28.73 -10.10
CA SER A 21 -33.14 28.22 -10.33
C SER A 21 -32.10 29.02 -9.53
N VAL A 22 -32.19 30.35 -9.52
CA VAL A 22 -31.24 31.21 -8.80
C VAL A 22 -31.38 31.05 -7.28
N LEU A 23 -32.59 31.01 -6.73
CA LEU A 23 -32.83 30.83 -5.29
C LEU A 23 -32.37 29.46 -4.75
N THR A 24 -32.42 28.41 -5.58
CA THR A 24 -31.95 27.07 -5.20
C THR A 24 -30.42 27.01 -5.23
N GLN A 25 -29.79 27.72 -6.18
CA GLN A 25 -28.33 27.79 -6.30
C GLN A 25 -27.70 28.63 -5.16
N THR A 26 -28.33 29.73 -4.74
CA THR A 26 -27.82 30.54 -3.61
C THR A 26 -28.00 29.84 -2.25
N ARG A 27 -29.06 29.04 -2.07
CA ARG A 27 -29.22 28.19 -0.86
C ARG A 27 -28.24 27.01 -0.83
N ALA A 28 -27.96 26.39 -1.98
CA ALA A 28 -26.93 25.35 -2.08
C ALA A 28 -25.54 25.90 -1.78
N PHE A 29 -25.20 27.08 -2.29
CA PHE A 29 -23.94 27.76 -1.97
C PHE A 29 -23.86 28.17 -0.49
N SER A 30 -24.95 28.67 0.11
CA SER A 30 -24.97 29.00 1.54
C SER A 30 -24.86 27.78 2.46
N LEU A 31 -25.36 26.61 2.04
CA LEU A 31 -25.26 25.35 2.79
C LEU A 31 -23.88 24.69 2.60
N LEU A 32 -23.29 24.76 1.40
CA LEU A 32 -21.90 24.36 1.15
C LEU A 32 -20.91 25.22 1.94
N PHE A 33 -21.11 26.55 1.95
CA PHE A 33 -20.25 27.45 2.71
C PHE A 33 -20.42 27.29 4.23
N LYS A 34 -21.63 26.97 4.72
CA LYS A 34 -21.83 26.62 6.14
C LYS A 34 -21.30 25.23 6.49
N ALA A 35 -21.33 24.27 5.58
CA ALA A 35 -20.72 22.95 5.78
C ALA A 35 -19.20 23.09 5.87
N ASP A 36 -18.57 23.86 4.98
CA ASP A 36 -17.13 24.14 4.99
C ASP A 36 -16.70 25.01 6.20
N LEU A 37 -17.55 25.93 6.67
CA LEU A 37 -17.26 26.73 7.87
C LEU A 37 -17.44 25.91 9.17
N LEU A 38 -18.37 24.95 9.20
CA LEU A 38 -18.59 24.07 10.35
C LEU A 38 -17.55 22.93 10.44
N THR A 39 -16.97 22.47 9.33
CA THR A 39 -15.77 21.61 9.35
C THR A 39 -14.50 22.38 9.70
N SER A 40 -14.45 23.70 9.46
CA SER A 40 -13.29 24.54 9.77
C SER A 40 -13.23 24.99 11.25
N GLN A 41 -14.25 24.73 12.06
CA GLN A 41 -14.33 25.20 13.46
C GLN A 41 -14.52 24.06 14.47
N CYS A 42 -14.02 22.86 14.16
CA CYS A 42 -13.60 21.91 15.19
C CYS A 42 -12.24 22.40 15.72
N HIS A 43 -12.19 22.86 16.97
CA HIS A 43 -10.94 22.88 17.72
C HIS A 43 -10.22 21.56 17.46
N LEU A 44 -9.05 21.62 16.82
CA LEU A 44 -8.23 20.46 16.46
C LEU A 44 -7.84 19.68 17.72
N THR A 45 -8.74 18.85 18.23
CA THR A 45 -8.35 17.78 19.12
C THR A 45 -7.47 16.88 18.29
N MET A 46 -6.15 16.94 18.53
CA MET A 46 -5.22 15.98 17.96
C MET A 46 -5.79 14.58 18.22
N ASP A 47 -6.01 13.86 17.12
CA ASP A 47 -6.49 12.49 17.12
C ASP A 47 -5.57 11.61 17.98
N VAL A 48 -6.10 10.54 18.57
CA VAL A 48 -5.32 9.65 19.45
C VAL A 48 -4.08 9.11 18.70
N ALA A 49 -4.25 8.77 17.42
CA ALA A 49 -3.17 8.32 16.56
C ALA A 49 -2.12 9.42 16.29
N ASP A 50 -2.55 10.67 16.10
CA ASP A 50 -1.62 11.80 15.96
C ASP A 50 -0.76 11.94 17.22
N LYS A 51 -1.36 11.92 18.42
CA LYS A 51 -0.61 11.97 19.68
C LYS A 51 0.33 10.77 19.83
N LEU A 52 -0.10 9.59 19.43
CA LEU A 52 0.72 8.37 19.50
C LEU A 52 1.99 8.52 18.65
N VAL A 53 1.88 9.00 17.41
CA VAL A 53 3.03 9.23 16.53
C VAL A 53 4.04 10.20 17.17
N ASP A 54 3.60 11.33 17.75
CA ASP A 54 4.52 12.27 18.42
C ASP A 54 5.25 11.63 19.60
N LYS A 55 4.55 10.80 20.36
CA LYS A 55 5.10 10.13 21.53
C LYS A 55 6.10 9.05 21.12
N ILE A 56 5.89 8.36 19.99
CA ILE A 56 6.86 7.42 19.41
C ILE A 56 8.16 8.14 19.04
N PHE A 57 8.09 9.22 18.26
CA PHE A 57 9.29 10.00 17.91
C PHE A 57 10.00 10.59 19.13
N SER A 58 9.24 11.04 20.13
CA SER A 58 9.81 11.54 21.40
C SER A 58 10.51 10.43 22.19
N TRP A 59 9.94 9.21 22.17
CA TRP A 59 10.50 8.06 22.87
C TRP A 59 11.83 7.64 22.25
N VAL A 60 11.90 7.56 20.92
CA VAL A 60 13.15 7.26 20.19
C VAL A 60 14.26 8.26 20.55
N LYS A 61 13.95 9.56 20.59
CA LYS A 61 14.92 10.61 20.98
C LYS A 61 15.39 10.47 22.43
N LEU A 62 14.48 10.13 23.35
CA LEU A 62 14.82 9.91 24.76
C LEU A 62 15.71 8.68 24.96
N GLN A 63 15.46 7.59 24.21
CA GLN A 63 16.30 6.39 24.26
C GLN A 63 17.76 6.70 23.86
N ARG A 64 17.98 7.51 22.81
CA ARG A 64 19.33 7.97 22.42
C ARG A 64 19.99 8.80 23.52
N LYS A 65 19.25 9.74 24.11
CA LYS A 65 19.75 10.57 25.23
C LYS A 65 20.11 9.71 26.44
N CYS A 66 19.32 8.68 26.74
CA CYS A 66 19.59 7.72 27.80
C CYS A 66 20.88 6.95 27.55
N ALA A 67 21.05 6.37 26.36
CA ALA A 67 22.28 5.69 25.96
C ALA A 67 23.52 6.58 26.12
N ASP A 68 23.46 7.85 25.69
CA ASP A 68 24.57 8.78 25.83
C ASP A 68 24.94 9.04 27.30
N LYS A 69 23.95 9.11 28.20
CA LYS A 69 24.18 9.28 29.64
C LYS A 69 24.72 8.02 30.31
N LEU A 70 24.23 6.84 29.94
CA LEU A 70 24.76 5.56 30.42
C LEU A 70 26.23 5.38 29.99
N ARG A 71 26.55 5.74 28.75
CA ARG A 71 27.93 5.72 28.25
C ARG A 71 28.82 6.71 29.00
N LYS A 72 28.31 7.92 29.28
CA LYS A 72 29.02 8.93 30.07
C LYS A 72 29.29 8.43 31.49
N LEU A 73 28.29 7.84 32.14
CA LEU A 73 28.41 7.26 33.48
C LEU A 73 29.50 6.18 33.50
N ALA A 74 29.51 5.28 32.53
CA ALA A 74 30.54 4.25 32.43
C ALA A 74 31.96 4.82 32.28
N THR A 75 32.13 5.91 31.53
CA THR A 75 33.42 6.59 31.37
C THR A 75 33.86 7.28 32.66
N GLU A 76 32.95 7.97 33.36
CA GLU A 76 33.25 8.61 34.64
C GLU A 76 33.65 7.59 35.71
N LEU A 77 33.03 6.40 35.73
CA LEU A 77 33.41 5.30 36.62
C LEU A 77 34.86 4.82 36.36
N GLU A 78 35.26 4.69 35.09
CA GLU A 78 36.62 4.25 34.74
C GLU A 78 37.69 5.32 35.00
N GLU A 79 37.37 6.59 34.76
CA GLU A 79 38.30 7.69 35.02
C GLU A 79 38.59 7.84 36.51
N LYS A 80 37.58 7.65 37.37
CA LYS A 80 37.77 7.65 38.83
C LYS A 80 38.63 6.48 39.29
N LYS A 81 38.46 5.29 38.72
CA LYS A 81 39.37 4.16 38.97
C LYS A 81 40.81 4.49 38.58
N LYS A 82 41.04 5.12 37.42
CA LYS A 82 42.40 5.53 37.00
C LYS A 82 43.00 6.54 37.97
N SER A 83 42.24 7.53 38.41
CA SER A 83 42.69 8.53 39.40
C SER A 83 43.00 7.90 40.77
N ALA A 84 42.16 6.98 41.26
CA ALA A 84 42.39 6.27 42.50
C ALA A 84 43.64 5.37 42.46
N ASN A 85 43.89 4.71 41.32
CA ASN A 85 45.08 3.87 41.14
C ASN A 85 46.38 4.68 40.96
N VAL A 86 46.33 5.89 40.39
CA VAL A 86 47.49 6.80 40.30
C VAL A 86 47.90 7.34 41.67
N THR A 87 46.96 7.45 42.61
CA THR A 87 47.24 7.85 44.00
C THR A 87 47.71 6.66 44.86
N LYS A 88 47.68 5.44 44.33
CA LYS A 88 48.06 4.19 44.99
C LYS A 88 49.19 3.47 44.23
N VAL A 89 50.20 4.21 43.79
CA VAL A 89 51.48 3.62 43.36
C VAL A 89 52.40 3.51 44.58
N VAL A 90 52.14 2.50 45.40
CA VAL A 90 53.08 1.60 46.13
C VAL A 90 52.17 0.68 46.96
N GLY A 91 52.10 -0.61 46.62
CA GLY A 91 51.40 -1.59 47.47
C GLY A 91 50.84 -2.82 46.76
N SER A 92 51.73 -3.73 46.37
CA SER A 92 51.60 -5.19 46.24
C SER A 92 50.45 -5.87 45.47
N SER A 93 50.91 -6.70 44.53
CA SER A 93 50.29 -7.85 43.88
C SER A 93 49.65 -8.87 44.85
N VAL A 94 48.55 -9.52 44.41
CA VAL A 94 48.18 -10.96 44.53
C VAL A 94 46.63 -11.12 44.52
N SER A 95 46.17 -12.16 43.81
CA SER A 95 44.80 -12.74 43.76
C SER A 95 43.86 -12.25 42.64
N VAL A 96 44.07 -12.79 41.45
CA VAL A 96 43.12 -12.80 40.32
C VAL A 96 42.59 -14.23 40.20
N GLY A 97 41.27 -14.44 40.24
CA GLY A 97 40.71 -15.74 39.85
C GLY A 97 39.24 -16.04 40.15
N GLY A 98 38.61 -15.45 41.18
CA GLY A 98 37.31 -15.97 41.66
C GLY A 98 36.06 -15.09 41.44
N ALA A 99 36.20 -13.76 41.41
CA ALA A 99 35.04 -12.86 41.48
C ALA A 99 34.39 -12.53 40.11
N ALA A 100 35.13 -12.66 39.01
CA ALA A 100 34.68 -12.23 37.69
C ALA A 100 33.58 -13.11 37.07
N ALA A 101 33.50 -14.39 37.48
CA ALA A 101 32.51 -15.33 36.92
C ALA A 101 31.08 -15.09 37.47
N ALA A 102 30.95 -14.61 38.72
CA ALA A 102 29.65 -14.39 39.35
C ALA A 102 28.99 -13.07 38.91
N ALA A 103 29.78 -12.03 38.66
CA ALA A 103 29.30 -10.77 38.09
C ALA A 103 28.92 -10.92 36.61
N ALA A 104 29.66 -11.73 35.83
CA ALA A 104 29.30 -12.06 34.46
C ALA A 104 27.99 -12.86 34.37
N ALA A 105 27.73 -13.77 35.32
CA ALA A 105 26.49 -14.55 35.38
C ALA A 105 25.27 -13.70 35.82
N GLY A 106 25.46 -12.75 36.76
CA GLY A 106 24.43 -11.81 37.19
C GLY A 106 24.03 -10.81 36.10
N ALA A 107 25.00 -10.32 35.32
CA ALA A 107 24.76 -9.46 34.18
C ALA A 107 23.97 -10.19 33.06
N LEU A 108 24.33 -11.45 32.75
CA LEU A 108 23.67 -12.21 31.68
C LEU A 108 22.22 -12.64 32.00
N ALA A 109 21.89 -12.94 33.26
CA ALA A 109 20.50 -13.25 33.66
C ALA A 109 19.58 -12.01 33.55
N PHE A 110 20.16 -10.82 33.68
CA PHE A 110 19.50 -9.53 33.61
C PHE A 110 19.07 -9.14 32.18
N PHE A 111 19.88 -9.46 31.16
CA PHE A 111 19.61 -9.08 29.76
C PHE A 111 18.61 -9.97 29.01
N THR A 112 18.14 -11.05 29.62
CA THR A 112 17.19 -11.99 28.98
C THR A 112 15.76 -11.90 29.51
N GLY A 113 15.46 -10.94 30.41
CA GLY A 113 14.14 -10.84 31.04
C GLY A 113 13.79 -12.07 31.89
N GLY A 114 14.78 -12.65 32.60
CA GLY A 114 14.58 -13.80 33.50
C GLY A 114 14.54 -15.18 32.84
N LEU A 115 14.81 -15.30 31.53
CA LEU A 115 14.73 -16.58 30.81
C LEU A 115 15.94 -17.51 31.01
N ALA A 116 17.01 -17.07 31.67
CA ALA A 116 18.21 -17.90 31.89
C ALA A 116 18.15 -18.83 33.12
N ILE A 117 17.10 -18.75 33.95
CA ILE A 117 17.02 -19.53 35.19
C ILE A 117 16.89 -21.05 34.94
N PRO A 118 16.19 -21.55 33.90
CA PRO A 118 16.03 -23.01 33.73
C PRO A 118 17.24 -23.74 33.12
N VAL A 119 18.22 -23.04 32.52
CA VAL A 119 19.33 -23.70 31.81
C VAL A 119 20.49 -24.09 32.74
N LEU A 120 20.57 -23.52 33.95
CA LEU A 120 21.60 -23.88 34.94
C LEU A 120 21.23 -25.09 35.82
N ALA A 121 20.03 -25.65 35.66
CA ALA A 121 19.57 -26.81 36.44
C ALA A 121 19.95 -28.18 35.83
N ALA A 122 20.54 -28.22 34.62
CA ALA A 122 20.76 -29.47 33.88
C ALA A 122 22.19 -30.05 33.96
N THR A 123 23.10 -29.46 34.74
CA THR A 123 24.44 -30.03 34.99
C THR A 123 24.75 -29.93 36.49
N GLY A 124 24.63 -31.06 37.21
CA GLY A 124 24.80 -31.17 38.68
C GLY A 124 26.19 -30.75 39.20
N ALA A 125 26.47 -30.69 40.50
CA ALA A 125 25.79 -31.23 41.68
C ALA A 125 26.33 -30.55 42.98
N VAL A 126 25.45 -30.39 43.98
CA VAL A 126 25.66 -30.46 45.46
C VAL A 126 26.57 -29.44 46.18
N ALA A 127 25.97 -28.57 47.02
CA ALA A 127 26.12 -28.57 48.50
C ALA A 127 25.49 -27.33 49.18
N SER A 128 24.47 -27.59 50.00
CA SER A 128 24.08 -26.96 51.29
C SER A 128 24.39 -25.48 51.63
N GLY A 129 23.34 -24.74 52.01
CA GLY A 129 23.12 -24.25 53.38
C GLY A 129 24.03 -23.19 54.03
N VAL A 130 23.40 -22.10 54.47
CA VAL A 130 23.69 -21.23 55.64
C VAL A 130 25.10 -20.59 55.76
N GLY A 131 25.11 -19.26 55.61
CA GLY A 131 25.83 -18.30 56.47
C GLY A 131 27.35 -18.23 56.40
N LEU A 132 27.90 -17.05 56.09
CA LEU A 132 29.03 -16.48 56.83
C LEU A 132 29.19 -14.98 56.53
N ALA A 133 28.98 -14.19 57.57
CA ALA A 133 29.46 -12.82 57.66
C ALA A 133 30.97 -12.84 57.89
N THR A 134 31.72 -12.02 57.15
CA THR A 134 32.99 -11.47 57.61
C THR A 134 33.10 -10.01 57.15
N SER A 135 32.83 -9.12 58.10
CA SER A 135 33.31 -7.74 58.12
C SER A 135 34.79 -7.73 58.46
N VAL A 136 35.67 -7.22 57.60
CA VAL A 136 36.87 -6.50 58.01
C VAL A 136 37.16 -5.44 56.95
N GLY A 137 37.30 -4.20 57.43
CA GLY A 137 37.37 -3.01 56.62
C GLY A 137 38.70 -2.76 55.91
N SER A 138 38.59 -1.89 54.92
CA SER A 138 39.63 -0.96 54.49
C SER A 138 38.92 0.31 54.06
N ASP A 139 39.46 1.46 54.46
CA ASP A 139 38.85 2.78 54.36
C ASP A 139 38.07 3.01 53.06
N ILE A 140 36.77 3.25 53.23
CA ILE A 140 35.89 3.81 52.22
C ILE A 140 36.35 5.26 52.07
N ALA A 141 37.28 5.50 51.15
CA ALA A 141 37.22 6.76 50.43
C ALA A 141 35.87 6.70 49.70
N ASP A 142 34.94 7.58 50.09
CA ASP A 142 33.72 7.84 49.35
C ASP A 142 34.11 8.01 47.88
N VAL A 143 33.92 6.94 47.10
CA VAL A 143 33.85 7.08 45.66
C VAL A 143 32.55 7.83 45.48
N VAL A 144 32.65 9.15 45.51
CA VAL A 144 31.61 10.05 45.05
C VAL A 144 31.40 9.63 43.61
N ILE A 145 30.53 8.67 43.33
CA ILE A 145 30.03 8.48 41.99
C ILE A 145 29.48 9.86 41.61
N SER A 146 29.75 10.32 40.39
CA SER A 146 29.30 11.65 39.95
C SER A 146 27.77 11.72 40.13
N ASN A 147 27.33 12.29 41.25
CA ASN A 147 25.92 12.43 41.59
C ASN A 147 25.16 13.09 40.44
N CYS A 148 25.84 13.97 39.69
CA CYS A 148 25.30 14.60 38.50
C CYS A 148 24.94 13.58 37.39
N ALA A 149 25.82 12.64 37.04
CA ALA A 149 25.56 11.69 35.95
C ALA A 149 24.49 10.65 36.30
N ILE A 150 24.48 10.14 37.54
CA ILE A 150 23.43 9.23 38.02
C ILE A 150 22.09 9.97 38.09
N ASN A 151 22.05 11.19 38.64
CA ASN A 151 20.80 11.95 38.74
C ASN A 151 20.23 12.30 37.37
N ASP A 152 21.08 12.67 36.40
CA ASP A 152 20.67 12.89 35.01
C ASP A 152 20.07 11.62 34.38
N ALA A 153 20.71 10.46 34.57
CA ALA A 153 20.23 9.19 34.05
C ALA A 153 18.90 8.78 34.71
N LYS A 154 18.76 8.98 36.03
CA LYS A 154 17.51 8.75 36.79
C LYS A 154 16.38 9.63 36.27
N GLN A 155 16.65 10.89 36.01
CA GLN A 155 15.65 11.81 35.47
C GLN A 155 15.16 11.34 34.10
N ILE A 156 16.08 11.00 33.18
CA ILE A 156 15.71 10.50 31.85
C ILE A 156 14.95 9.18 31.94
N SER A 157 15.35 8.28 32.84
CA SER A 157 14.63 7.03 33.07
C SER A 157 13.18 7.26 33.52
N LYS A 158 12.94 8.22 34.43
CA LYS A 158 11.58 8.62 34.83
C LYS A 158 10.78 9.22 33.68
N GLU A 159 11.41 10.04 32.84
CA GLU A 159 10.78 10.60 31.63
C GLU A 159 10.39 9.49 30.64
N ILE A 160 11.25 8.48 30.43
CA ILE A 160 10.96 7.31 29.60
C ILE A 160 9.81 6.50 30.17
N GLU A 161 9.79 6.19 31.47
CA GLU A 161 8.70 5.44 32.11
C GLU A 161 7.36 6.15 31.99
N HIS A 162 7.35 7.47 32.20
CA HIS A 162 6.14 8.27 32.02
C HIS A 162 5.66 8.21 30.57
N LEU A 163 6.57 8.36 29.61
CA LEU A 163 6.25 8.30 28.19
C LEU A 163 5.76 6.92 27.76
N GLU A 164 6.34 5.84 28.28
CA GLU A 164 5.86 4.48 28.05
C GLU A 164 4.42 4.30 28.55
N LYS A 165 4.11 4.75 29.76
CA LYS A 165 2.73 4.69 30.28
C LYS A 165 1.76 5.48 29.40
N GLU A 166 2.16 6.65 28.90
CA GLU A 166 1.35 7.41 27.96
C GLU A 166 1.15 6.69 26.62
N LEU A 167 2.21 6.12 26.04
CA LEU A 167 2.16 5.32 24.82
C LEU A 167 1.20 4.14 24.97
N GLN A 168 1.32 3.40 26.08
CA GLN A 168 0.46 2.27 26.40
C GLN A 168 -1.00 2.68 26.52
N ARG A 169 -1.28 3.78 27.22
CA ARG A 169 -2.63 4.32 27.33
C ARG A 169 -3.20 4.71 25.97
N LEU A 170 -2.43 5.40 25.13
CA LEU A 170 -2.87 5.81 23.79
C LEU A 170 -3.13 4.60 22.89
N MET A 171 -2.27 3.58 22.94
CA MET A 171 -2.47 2.33 22.20
C MET A 171 -3.67 1.55 22.71
N GLY A 172 -3.89 1.49 24.03
CA GLY A 172 -5.10 0.93 24.61
C GLY A 172 -6.36 1.64 24.13
N SER A 173 -6.32 2.98 24.08
CA SER A 173 -7.43 3.79 23.56
C SER A 173 -7.72 3.49 22.08
N LEU A 174 -6.68 3.34 21.23
CA LEU A 174 -6.86 2.95 19.83
C LEU A 174 -7.43 1.54 19.67
N LYS A 175 -7.08 0.61 20.57
CA LYS A 175 -7.66 -0.75 20.59
C LYS A 175 -9.11 -0.75 21.06
N GLU A 176 -9.48 0.15 21.97
CA GLU A 176 -10.87 0.30 22.44
C GLU A 176 -11.77 0.98 21.40
N GLU A 177 -11.22 1.86 20.54
CA GLU A 177 -11.91 2.41 19.37
C GLU A 177 -12.29 1.32 18.34
N GLN A 178 -11.67 0.15 18.41
CA GLN A 178 -11.93 -0.99 17.54
C GLN A 178 -13.32 -1.57 17.81
N GLN A 179 -14.23 -1.50 16.83
CA GLN A 179 -15.55 -2.12 16.95
C GLN A 179 -15.42 -3.65 17.09
N ALA A 180 -16.21 -4.23 17.98
CA ALA A 180 -16.25 -5.66 18.29
C ALA A 180 -16.62 -6.48 17.03
N GLY A 181 -15.62 -6.87 16.24
CA GLY A 181 -15.81 -7.68 15.04
C GLY A 181 -14.58 -7.80 14.14
N ASP A 182 -13.66 -6.83 14.18
CA ASP A 182 -12.42 -6.89 13.40
C ASP A 182 -11.24 -7.10 14.37
N HIS A 183 -10.64 -8.28 14.40
CA HIS A 183 -9.63 -8.68 15.40
C HIS A 183 -8.18 -8.40 14.98
N SER A 184 -7.94 -7.52 14.01
CA SER A 184 -6.59 -7.38 13.45
C SER A 184 -5.78 -6.25 14.09
N GLU A 185 -4.56 -6.57 14.53
CA GLU A 185 -3.49 -5.63 14.87
C GLU A 185 -3.16 -4.66 13.72
N ASP A 186 -3.56 -5.03 12.50
CA ASP A 186 -3.52 -4.18 11.31
C ASP A 186 -4.25 -2.85 11.55
N HIS A 187 -5.27 -2.79 12.42
CA HIS A 187 -6.01 -1.56 12.68
C HIS A 187 -5.17 -0.49 13.37
N VAL A 188 -4.42 -0.84 14.43
CA VAL A 188 -3.58 0.12 15.15
C VAL A 188 -2.47 0.63 14.23
N MET A 189 -1.86 -0.27 13.45
CA MET A 189 -0.85 0.11 12.46
C MET A 189 -1.42 1.02 11.38
N GLU A 190 -2.60 0.68 10.84
CA GLU A 190 -3.32 1.51 9.86
C GLU A 190 -3.58 2.92 10.40
N ARG A 191 -4.01 3.05 11.67
CA ARG A 191 -4.23 4.35 12.32
C ARG A 191 -2.94 5.16 12.46
N ILE A 192 -1.84 4.51 12.86
CA ILE A 192 -0.51 5.14 12.93
C ILE A 192 -0.06 5.62 11.55
N LEU A 193 -0.14 4.76 10.53
CA LEU A 193 0.23 5.09 9.15
C LEU A 193 -0.64 6.24 8.62
N ARG A 194 -1.94 6.26 8.92
CA ARG A 194 -2.84 7.37 8.55
C ARG A 194 -2.47 8.68 9.23
N ALA A 195 -2.11 8.65 10.50
CA ALA A 195 -1.62 9.84 11.20
C ALA A 195 -0.33 10.37 10.55
N MET A 196 0.62 9.47 10.23
CA MET A 196 1.82 9.84 9.47
C MET A 196 1.48 10.39 8.07
N ALA A 197 0.54 9.76 7.36
CA ALA A 197 0.04 10.23 6.07
C ALA A 197 -0.54 11.65 6.13
N LYS A 198 -1.47 11.87 7.06
CA LYS A 198 -2.12 13.16 7.30
C LYS A 198 -1.11 14.27 7.59
N ARG A 199 -0.08 13.99 8.39
CA ARG A 199 1.01 14.93 8.70
C ARG A 199 1.84 15.33 7.48
N ASN A 200 1.93 14.46 6.48
CA ASN A 200 2.62 14.71 5.22
C ASN A 200 1.66 15.18 4.10
N GLY A 201 0.43 15.57 4.44
CA GLY A 201 -0.57 16.07 3.48
C GLY A 201 -1.29 14.99 2.68
N LEU A 202 -1.02 13.70 2.94
CA LEU A 202 -1.70 12.58 2.29
C LEU A 202 -3.02 12.30 3.01
N LYS A 203 -4.14 12.69 2.37
CA LYS A 203 -5.49 12.33 2.80
C LYS A 203 -6.00 11.18 1.93
N LEU A 204 -6.27 10.03 2.53
CA LEU A 204 -6.83 8.85 1.87
C LEU A 204 -8.24 8.58 2.39
N PRO A 205 -9.16 8.05 1.55
CA PRO A 205 -10.44 7.56 2.02
C PRO A 205 -10.29 6.50 3.14
N ASP A 206 -11.24 6.42 4.06
CA ASP A 206 -11.18 5.52 5.22
C ASP A 206 -11.20 4.02 4.84
N ASN A 207 -11.76 3.70 3.67
CA ASN A 207 -11.82 2.33 3.16
C ASN A 207 -10.57 1.89 2.36
N VAL A 208 -9.58 2.77 2.16
CA VAL A 208 -8.31 2.44 1.47
C VAL A 208 -7.24 2.13 2.50
N SER A 209 -6.94 0.86 2.76
CA SER A 209 -5.92 0.49 3.75
C SER A 209 -4.51 0.84 3.28
N LEU A 210 -3.89 1.84 3.93
CA LEU A 210 -2.51 2.23 3.71
C LEU A 210 -1.53 1.12 4.11
N TYR A 211 -1.86 0.38 5.17
CA TYR A 211 -1.13 -0.81 5.58
C TYR A 211 -1.09 -1.85 4.45
N LYS A 212 -2.24 -2.20 3.85
CA LYS A 212 -2.28 -3.16 2.72
C LYS A 212 -1.61 -2.62 1.47
N MET A 213 -1.70 -1.31 1.21
CA MET A 213 -1.01 -0.66 0.10
C MET A 213 0.51 -0.79 0.22
N MET A 214 1.04 -0.64 1.44
CA MET A 214 2.47 -0.83 1.73
C MET A 214 2.83 -2.33 1.80
N PHE A 215 2.15 -3.15 2.60
CA PHE A 215 2.52 -4.57 2.79
C PHE A 215 2.15 -5.51 1.65
N GLY A 216 1.03 -5.27 0.97
CA GLY A 216 0.54 -6.11 -0.14
C GLY A 216 1.41 -6.01 -1.38
N SER A 217 2.10 -4.88 -1.56
CA SER A 217 3.11 -4.68 -2.59
C SER A 217 4.48 -5.21 -2.11
N SER A 218 4.62 -6.53 -1.98
CA SER A 218 5.88 -7.18 -1.57
C SER A 218 7.12 -6.77 -2.39
N LYS A 219 6.93 -6.17 -3.58
CA LYS A 219 8.00 -5.62 -4.42
C LYS A 219 8.32 -4.14 -4.26
N MET A 220 7.45 -3.33 -3.66
CA MET A 220 7.78 -1.93 -3.32
C MET A 220 9.01 -1.85 -2.37
N PHE A 221 9.33 -2.97 -1.71
CA PHE A 221 10.39 -3.14 -0.73
C PHE A 221 11.49 -4.12 -1.17
N SER A 222 11.44 -4.62 -2.41
CA SER A 222 12.43 -5.60 -2.89
C SER A 222 13.77 -4.97 -3.28
N GLY A 223 13.82 -3.63 -3.43
CA GLY A 223 15.07 -2.89 -3.67
C GLY A 223 15.86 -2.59 -2.38
N ASP A 224 15.16 -2.35 -1.27
CA ASP A 224 15.74 -2.16 0.06
C ASP A 224 14.85 -2.87 1.09
N ASN A 225 15.34 -3.97 1.67
CA ASN A 225 14.72 -4.73 2.78
C ASN A 225 14.33 -3.88 4.00
N LEU A 226 14.69 -2.61 3.97
CA LEU A 226 14.74 -1.67 5.05
C LEU A 226 13.35 -1.15 5.43
N ALA A 227 12.49 -0.79 4.48
CA ALA A 227 11.19 -0.20 4.85
C ALA A 227 10.16 -1.29 5.26
N HIS A 228 10.31 -2.53 4.76
CA HIS A 228 9.58 -3.68 5.29
C HIS A 228 10.09 -4.06 6.69
N LEU A 229 11.41 -4.00 6.90
CA LEU A 229 12.01 -4.13 8.22
C LEU A 229 11.50 -3.03 9.15
N GLY A 230 11.43 -1.79 8.69
CA GLY A 230 11.01 -0.65 9.50
C GLY A 230 9.56 -0.74 9.94
N LEU A 231 8.69 -1.16 9.03
CA LEU A 231 7.29 -1.40 9.33
C LEU A 231 7.09 -2.63 10.24
N THR A 232 7.93 -3.66 10.08
CA THR A 232 7.99 -4.81 11.01
C THR A 232 8.49 -4.41 12.40
N LEU A 233 9.50 -3.55 12.49
CA LEU A 233 10.02 -3.00 13.74
C LEU A 233 8.97 -2.16 14.45
N LEU A 234 8.25 -1.31 13.71
CA LEU A 234 7.14 -0.53 14.24
C LEU A 234 5.99 -1.44 14.73
N LEU A 235 5.67 -2.50 13.97
CA LEU A 235 4.64 -3.47 14.37
C LEU A 235 5.04 -4.18 15.66
N ASN A 236 6.29 -4.65 15.75
CA ASN A 236 6.82 -5.31 16.95
C ASN A 236 6.84 -4.35 18.15
N PHE A 237 7.17 -3.09 17.94
CA PHE A 237 7.09 -2.04 18.97
C PHE A 237 5.65 -1.89 19.48
N VAL A 238 4.67 -1.78 18.57
CA VAL A 238 3.24 -1.71 18.90
C VAL A 238 2.75 -2.98 19.61
N GLN A 239 3.18 -4.16 19.19
CA GLN A 239 2.83 -5.41 19.86
C GLN A 239 3.39 -5.44 21.30
N THR A 240 4.66 -5.10 21.46
CA THR A 240 5.36 -5.16 22.76
C THR A 240 4.77 -4.15 23.75
N ALA A 241 4.53 -2.91 23.32
CA ALA A 241 3.97 -1.90 24.20
C ALA A 241 2.53 -2.25 24.64
N ALA A 242 1.76 -2.96 23.81
CA ALA A 242 0.39 -3.35 24.14
C ALA A 242 0.26 -4.54 25.11
N VAL A 243 1.29 -5.39 25.24
CA VAL A 243 1.21 -6.68 25.96
C VAL A 243 1.68 -6.60 27.42
N LYS A 244 1.97 -5.42 28.00
CA LYS A 244 2.27 -5.29 29.46
C LYS A 244 1.04 -5.52 30.38
N GLY A 245 0.26 -6.57 30.10
CA GLY A 245 -0.61 -7.29 31.02
C GLY A 245 -0.33 -8.81 31.09
N LEU A 246 0.51 -9.39 30.22
CA LEU A 246 0.87 -10.81 30.31
C LEU A 246 2.39 -11.02 30.26
N THR A 247 2.91 -11.52 31.36
CA THR A 247 4.28 -12.03 31.47
C THR A 247 4.49 -13.20 30.51
N THR A 248 5.63 -13.19 29.81
CA THR A 248 6.29 -14.27 29.04
C THR A 248 5.82 -14.56 27.60
N ILE A 249 6.84 -14.79 26.74
CA ILE A 249 6.83 -15.43 25.40
C ILE A 249 6.67 -14.52 24.16
N VAL A 250 7.64 -13.65 23.84
CA VAL A 250 7.89 -13.19 22.44
C VAL A 250 9.38 -12.94 22.12
N GLY A 251 10.32 -13.55 22.84
CA GLY A 251 11.77 -13.40 22.54
C GLY A 251 12.28 -14.29 21.40
N TYR A 252 11.60 -15.41 21.13
CA TYR A 252 12.18 -16.52 20.34
C TYR A 252 11.95 -16.42 18.81
N SER A 253 10.94 -15.67 18.36
CA SER A 253 10.58 -15.56 16.93
C SER A 253 11.36 -14.46 16.18
N ILE A 254 11.77 -13.40 16.88
CA ILE A 254 12.42 -12.20 16.32
C ILE A 254 13.85 -12.52 15.86
N GLY A 255 14.64 -13.21 16.70
CA GLY A 255 16.01 -13.57 16.38
C GLY A 255 16.15 -14.48 15.16
N LYS A 256 15.15 -15.35 14.90
CA LYS A 256 15.19 -16.31 13.80
C LYS A 256 14.92 -15.68 12.43
N LYS A 257 14.07 -14.65 12.35
CA LYS A 257 13.75 -13.93 11.10
C LYS A 257 14.85 -12.94 10.70
N LEU A 258 15.43 -12.22 11.67
CA LEU A 258 16.57 -11.32 11.45
C LEU A 258 17.86 -12.08 11.10
N ALA A 259 18.11 -13.25 11.70
CA ALA A 259 19.25 -14.09 11.33
C ALA A 259 19.14 -14.71 9.93
N ALA A 260 17.92 -14.91 9.42
CA ALA A 260 17.69 -15.47 8.09
C ALA A 260 17.93 -14.46 6.95
N SER A 261 17.72 -13.16 7.20
CA SER A 261 17.94 -12.10 6.19
C SER A 261 19.40 -11.65 6.06
N MET A 262 20.24 -11.90 7.07
CA MET A 262 21.63 -11.39 7.13
C MET A 262 22.74 -12.35 6.64
N GLY A 263 22.39 -13.54 6.15
CA GLY A 263 23.34 -14.50 5.59
C GLY A 263 24.16 -15.28 6.64
N LYS A 264 24.36 -16.59 6.37
CA LYS A 264 24.89 -17.60 7.32
C LYS A 264 26.23 -17.28 8.00
N LYS A 265 27.05 -16.37 7.46
CA LYS A 265 28.40 -16.05 8.00
C LYS A 265 28.41 -14.98 9.10
N ALA A 266 27.37 -14.17 9.24
CA ALA A 266 27.23 -13.19 10.33
C ALA A 266 26.47 -13.74 11.56
N ALA A 267 25.86 -14.93 11.43
CA ALA A 267 24.85 -15.44 12.37
C ALA A 267 25.40 -15.86 13.75
N ASN A 268 26.64 -16.35 13.86
CA ASN A 268 27.06 -17.01 15.12
C ASN A 268 27.64 -16.07 16.19
N LYS A 269 28.03 -14.84 15.86
CA LYS A 269 28.52 -13.86 16.86
C LYS A 269 27.55 -12.71 17.15
N THR A 270 26.57 -12.48 16.28
CA THR A 270 25.70 -11.30 16.35
C THR A 270 24.22 -11.65 16.60
N ALA A 271 23.78 -12.88 16.29
CA ALA A 271 22.38 -13.28 16.50
C ALA A 271 21.97 -13.42 17.98
N GLY A 272 22.93 -13.66 18.88
CA GLY A 272 22.66 -13.66 20.33
C GLY A 272 22.47 -12.26 20.94
N ARG A 273 22.96 -11.21 20.27
CA ARG A 273 22.88 -9.82 20.75
C ARG A 273 21.74 -9.03 20.11
N ILE A 274 21.42 -9.31 18.84
CA ILE A 274 20.37 -8.57 18.11
C ILE A 274 18.95 -9.09 18.41
N ALA A 275 18.79 -10.34 18.86
CA ALA A 275 17.47 -10.91 19.14
C ALA A 275 16.73 -10.23 20.33
N GLY A 276 17.41 -9.40 21.13
CA GLY A 276 16.83 -8.62 22.22
C GLY A 276 16.69 -7.11 21.96
N GLY A 277 17.19 -6.58 20.83
CA GLY A 277 17.49 -5.15 20.66
C GLY A 277 16.30 -4.19 20.78
N ALA A 278 15.13 -4.52 20.22
CA ALA A 278 13.97 -3.61 20.28
C ALA A 278 13.09 -3.83 21.53
N VAL A 279 13.07 -5.06 22.08
CA VAL A 279 12.18 -5.44 23.19
C VAL A 279 12.85 -5.21 24.56
N ALA A 280 14.19 -5.20 24.64
CA ALA A 280 14.92 -4.99 25.90
C ALA A 280 15.10 -3.50 26.30
N LEU A 281 14.71 -2.55 25.45
CA LEU A 281 14.89 -1.11 25.65
C LEU A 281 14.13 -0.54 26.87
N ALA A 282 12.94 -1.07 27.13
CA ALA A 282 12.06 -0.57 28.20
C ALA A 282 12.38 -1.13 29.59
N PHE A 283 13.02 -2.31 29.65
CA PHE A 283 13.13 -3.08 30.89
C PHE A 283 14.45 -2.91 31.61
N SER A 284 15.50 -2.41 30.97
CA SER A 284 16.85 -2.43 31.55
C SER A 284 17.27 -1.12 32.24
N VAL A 285 16.82 0.05 31.82
CA VAL A 285 17.45 1.33 32.23
C VAL A 285 17.37 1.60 33.74
N ARG A 286 16.18 1.46 34.35
CA ARG A 286 16.01 1.77 35.78
C ARG A 286 16.71 0.77 36.69
N GLU A 287 16.60 -0.51 36.36
CA GLU A 287 17.28 -1.57 37.09
C GLU A 287 18.81 -1.44 36.94
N LEU A 288 19.30 -1.05 35.75
CA LEU A 288 20.71 -0.76 35.50
C LEU A 288 21.22 0.41 36.34
N ILE A 289 20.42 1.48 36.48
CA ILE A 289 20.76 2.64 37.31
C ILE A 289 20.72 2.30 38.80
N ASN A 290 19.71 1.58 39.27
CA ASN A 290 19.59 1.20 40.68
C ASN A 290 20.73 0.26 41.09
N ASN A 291 21.10 -0.70 40.24
CA ASN A 291 22.24 -1.59 40.49
C ASN A 291 23.54 -0.79 40.62
N CYS A 292 23.73 0.32 39.87
CA CYS A 292 24.91 1.16 40.01
C CYS A 292 25.06 1.80 41.40
N GLU A 293 23.99 1.93 42.19
CA GLU A 293 24.04 2.51 43.53
C GLU A 293 24.53 1.53 44.59
N ASP A 294 24.38 0.22 44.35
CA ASP A 294 24.70 -0.84 45.33
C ASP A 294 26.16 -1.33 45.24
N LEU A 295 26.99 -0.74 44.38
CA LEU A 295 28.23 -1.38 43.93
C LEU A 295 29.48 -0.83 44.62
N ASN A 296 29.81 -1.45 45.75
CA ASN A 296 31.04 -1.23 46.52
C ASN A 296 32.19 -2.21 46.16
N LYS A 297 32.11 -2.99 45.06
CA LYS A 297 33.07 -4.11 44.84
C LYS A 297 33.55 -4.50 43.43
N CYS A 298 33.06 -3.94 42.31
CA CYS A 298 33.61 -4.32 40.99
C CYS A 298 33.40 -3.29 39.85
N GLU A 299 34.00 -2.10 39.95
CA GLU A 299 33.79 -0.96 39.03
C GLU A 299 33.98 -1.25 37.52
N THR A 300 34.87 -2.17 37.12
CA THR A 300 35.19 -2.40 35.70
C THR A 300 34.21 -3.27 34.92
N GLU A 301 33.55 -4.23 35.58
CA GLU A 301 32.55 -5.06 34.91
C GLU A 301 31.25 -4.27 34.71
N ILE A 302 30.96 -3.37 35.64
CA ILE A 302 29.80 -2.49 35.62
C ILE A 302 29.95 -1.43 34.53
N SER A 303 31.10 -0.77 34.44
CA SER A 303 31.37 0.19 33.37
C SER A 303 31.28 -0.46 31.99
N GLN A 304 31.79 -1.70 31.85
CA GLN A 304 31.69 -2.45 30.60
C GLN A 304 30.22 -2.79 30.28
N SER A 305 29.45 -3.32 31.24
CA SER A 305 28.04 -3.63 31.03
C SER A 305 27.21 -2.38 30.68
N LEU A 306 27.44 -1.26 31.37
CA LEU A 306 26.80 0.02 31.07
C LEU A 306 27.08 0.49 29.64
N ARG A 307 28.32 0.33 29.15
CA ARG A 307 28.68 0.67 27.76
C ARG A 307 28.04 -0.25 26.74
N GLU A 308 28.05 -1.55 27.00
CA GLU A 308 27.42 -2.54 26.12
C GLU A 308 25.91 -2.22 25.98
N ASN A 309 25.22 -1.95 27.09
CA ASN A 309 23.81 -1.58 27.07
C ASN A 309 23.55 -0.23 26.41
N ALA A 310 24.37 0.77 26.71
CA ALA A 310 24.27 2.07 26.04
C ALA A 310 24.42 1.91 24.52
N SER A 311 25.35 1.06 24.08
CA SER A 311 25.57 0.75 22.67
C SER A 311 24.36 0.06 22.05
N ASP A 312 23.81 -0.96 22.72
CA ASP A 312 22.64 -1.69 22.24
C ASP A 312 21.39 -0.80 22.19
N ILE A 313 21.15 0.00 23.25
CA ILE A 313 20.04 0.96 23.31
C ILE A 313 20.13 1.96 22.16
N ARG A 314 21.32 2.51 21.96
CA ARG A 314 21.57 3.48 20.90
C ARG A 314 21.35 2.87 19.52
N THR A 315 21.87 1.67 19.29
CA THR A 315 21.72 0.96 18.00
C THR A 315 20.25 0.73 17.69
N ALA A 316 19.48 0.21 18.64
CA ALA A 316 18.05 -0.06 18.43
C ALA A 316 17.22 1.23 18.23
N ALA A 317 17.55 2.32 18.95
CA ALA A 317 16.90 3.61 18.74
C ALA A 317 17.23 4.19 17.35
N GLU A 318 18.49 4.09 16.90
CA GLU A 318 18.91 4.51 15.55
C GLU A 318 18.23 3.68 14.45
N GLU A 319 18.04 2.37 14.64
CA GLU A 319 17.30 1.50 13.71
C GLU A 319 15.81 1.86 13.63
N LEU A 320 15.16 2.12 14.77
CA LEU A 320 13.74 2.52 14.78
C LEU A 320 13.53 3.93 14.21
N GLU A 321 14.46 4.86 14.45
CA GLU A 321 14.44 6.19 13.82
C GLU A 321 14.50 6.07 12.30
N LYS A 322 15.47 5.29 11.80
CA LYS A 322 15.63 5.02 10.36
C LYS A 322 14.36 4.42 9.74
N ALA A 323 13.76 3.45 10.44
CA ALA A 323 12.50 2.83 10.06
C ALA A 323 11.35 3.85 9.93
N LEU A 324 11.21 4.74 10.90
CA LEU A 324 10.19 5.80 10.88
C LEU A 324 10.42 6.80 9.74
N ASP A 325 11.68 7.19 9.51
CA ASP A 325 12.07 8.08 8.42
C ASP A 325 11.77 7.46 7.05
N GLU A 326 11.96 6.15 6.90
CA GLU A 326 11.62 5.44 5.67
C GLU A 326 10.11 5.37 5.43
N ILE A 327 9.32 5.05 6.46
CA ILE A 327 7.86 5.10 6.36
C ILE A 327 7.40 6.51 5.98
N GLN A 328 8.01 7.54 6.59
CA GLN A 328 7.74 8.93 6.24
C GLN A 328 8.12 9.25 4.78
N CYS A 329 9.27 8.78 4.31
CA CYS A 329 9.71 8.94 2.92
C CYS A 329 8.72 8.30 1.94
N LEU A 330 8.26 7.09 2.25
CA LEU A 330 7.23 6.41 1.44
C LEU A 330 5.94 7.21 1.43
N VAL A 331 5.43 7.60 2.59
CA VAL A 331 4.23 8.44 2.72
C VAL A 331 4.36 9.73 1.91
N GLN A 332 5.52 10.39 1.95
CA GLN A 332 5.77 11.61 1.15
C GLN A 332 5.74 11.31 -0.34
N LYS A 333 6.32 10.18 -0.78
CA LYS A 333 6.23 9.74 -2.16
C LYS A 333 4.78 9.50 -2.58
N LEU A 334 3.99 8.82 -1.75
CA LEU A 334 2.54 8.65 -1.96
C LEU A 334 1.80 9.98 -2.08
N ALA A 335 2.14 10.95 -1.22
CA ALA A 335 1.57 12.30 -1.25
C ALA A 335 1.89 13.01 -2.57
N ARG A 336 3.14 12.92 -3.05
CA ARG A 336 3.55 13.49 -4.34
C ARG A 336 2.85 12.82 -5.52
N ILE A 337 2.75 11.50 -5.52
CA ILE A 337 2.03 10.75 -6.57
C ILE A 337 0.56 11.14 -6.60
N LYS A 338 -0.10 11.20 -5.44
CA LYS A 338 -1.48 11.67 -5.33
C LYS A 338 -1.61 13.12 -5.84
N HIS A 339 -0.65 13.99 -5.50
CA HIS A 339 -0.63 15.37 -5.98
C HIS A 339 -0.45 15.46 -7.50
N CYS A 340 0.46 14.70 -8.09
CA CYS A 340 0.69 14.62 -9.54
C CYS A 340 -0.57 14.20 -10.29
N ILE A 341 -1.34 13.29 -9.68
CA ILE A 341 -2.63 12.81 -10.18
C ILE A 341 -3.72 13.88 -10.08
N GLU A 342 -3.83 14.55 -8.93
CA GLU A 342 -4.89 15.52 -8.66
C GLU A 342 -4.66 16.87 -9.34
N ASN A 343 -3.41 17.18 -9.69
CA ASN A 343 -3.06 18.39 -10.41
C ASN A 343 -3.26 18.18 -11.92
N THR A 344 -4.37 18.67 -12.45
CA THR A 344 -4.78 18.49 -13.86
C THR A 344 -3.93 19.25 -14.88
N GLN A 345 -2.90 19.99 -14.44
CA GLN A 345 -2.03 20.77 -15.33
C GLN A 345 -1.01 19.90 -16.07
N GLY A 346 -0.96 18.58 -15.81
CA GLY A 346 -0.29 17.59 -16.67
C GLY A 346 1.16 17.92 -16.98
N ARG A 347 1.91 18.43 -15.98
CA ARG A 347 3.27 18.88 -16.24
C ARG A 347 4.15 17.66 -16.58
N PRO A 348 5.12 17.80 -17.50
CA PRO A 348 6.01 16.69 -17.89
C PRO A 348 6.70 16.00 -16.70
N TYR A 349 7.02 16.77 -15.64
CA TYR A 349 7.61 16.25 -14.41
C TYR A 349 6.66 15.34 -13.63
N GLU A 350 5.37 15.72 -13.50
CA GLU A 350 4.36 14.93 -12.79
C GLU A 350 4.13 13.58 -13.48
N ARG A 351 4.09 13.58 -14.83
CA ARG A 351 4.04 12.36 -15.64
C ARG A 351 5.22 11.43 -15.36
N ARG A 352 6.44 11.98 -15.32
CA ARG A 352 7.65 11.21 -15.05
C ARG A 352 7.56 10.53 -13.69
N GLU A 353 7.11 11.26 -12.66
CA GLU A 353 6.97 10.70 -11.31
C GLU A 353 5.96 9.55 -11.27
N LEU A 354 4.84 9.62 -12.00
CA LEU A 354 3.86 8.53 -12.11
C LEU A 354 4.42 7.29 -12.82
N ILE A 355 5.17 7.49 -13.91
CA ILE A 355 5.78 6.38 -14.65
C ILE A 355 6.90 5.74 -13.83
N GLU A 356 7.74 6.52 -13.17
CA GLU A 356 8.77 6.02 -12.26
C GLU A 356 8.15 5.21 -11.12
N PHE A 357 7.08 5.73 -10.50
CA PHE A 357 6.33 5.00 -9.49
C PHE A 357 5.77 3.67 -10.03
N ALA A 358 5.22 3.66 -11.25
CA ALA A 358 4.75 2.44 -11.87
C ALA A 358 5.88 1.43 -12.16
N ILE A 359 7.03 1.90 -12.65
CA ILE A 359 8.22 1.07 -12.90
C ILE A 359 8.67 0.40 -11.60
N GLU A 360 8.77 1.15 -10.51
CA GLU A 360 9.21 0.61 -9.21
C GLU A 360 8.24 -0.39 -8.60
N ASN A 361 6.94 -0.25 -8.88
CA ASN A 361 5.90 -1.12 -8.34
C ASN A 361 5.48 -2.25 -9.28
N CYS A 362 6.01 -2.27 -10.50
CA CYS A 362 5.74 -3.32 -11.47
C CYS A 362 6.48 -4.61 -11.09
N GLN A 363 5.78 -5.75 -11.13
CA GLN A 363 6.39 -7.02 -10.76
C GLN A 363 7.14 -7.72 -11.91
N ASP A 364 6.86 -7.35 -13.15
CA ASP A 364 7.39 -8.03 -14.32
C ASP A 364 8.55 -7.23 -14.93
N GLU A 365 9.73 -7.85 -15.03
CA GLU A 365 10.95 -7.17 -15.51
C GLU A 365 10.80 -6.70 -16.96
N ALA A 366 10.12 -7.47 -17.80
CA ALA A 366 9.88 -7.08 -19.20
C ALA A 366 9.02 -5.81 -19.27
N THR A 367 8.00 -5.71 -18.41
CA THR A 367 7.16 -4.52 -18.29
C THR A 367 7.93 -3.32 -17.72
N GLN A 368 8.78 -3.53 -16.70
CA GLN A 368 9.64 -2.46 -16.18
C GLN A 368 10.54 -1.89 -17.27
N GLN A 369 11.21 -2.77 -18.02
CA GLN A 369 12.11 -2.39 -19.09
C GLN A 369 11.37 -1.67 -20.22
N TRP A 370 10.19 -2.16 -20.59
CA TRP A 370 9.35 -1.53 -21.61
C TRP A 370 8.90 -0.13 -21.18
N LEU A 371 8.44 0.04 -19.94
CA LEU A 371 8.06 1.35 -19.40
C LEU A 371 9.24 2.33 -19.36
N ARG A 372 10.45 1.88 -18.98
CA ARG A 372 11.67 2.72 -19.02
C ARG A 372 11.94 3.23 -20.44
N GLN A 373 11.90 2.34 -21.43
CA GLN A 373 12.17 2.66 -22.83
C GLN A 373 11.12 3.57 -23.46
N ASN A 374 9.87 3.51 -22.97
CA ASN A 374 8.75 4.24 -23.55
C ASN A 374 8.24 5.40 -22.70
N SER A 375 8.90 5.72 -21.58
CA SER A 375 8.46 6.72 -20.59
C SER A 375 8.22 8.12 -21.17
N GLU A 376 9.00 8.52 -22.18
CA GLU A 376 8.86 9.82 -22.85
C GLU A 376 7.94 9.78 -24.08
N CYS A 377 7.31 8.64 -24.37
CA CYS A 377 6.39 8.48 -25.51
C CYS A 377 5.20 9.43 -25.38
N ALA A 378 4.78 10.02 -26.52
CA ALA A 378 3.60 10.87 -26.60
C ALA A 378 2.33 10.18 -26.08
N ALA A 379 2.27 8.85 -26.14
CA ALA A 379 1.23 8.02 -25.56
C ALA A 379 0.92 8.33 -24.09
N PHE A 380 1.94 8.69 -23.30
CA PHE A 380 1.77 8.99 -21.87
C PHE A 380 1.47 10.45 -21.58
N LEU A 381 1.43 11.33 -22.59
CA LEU A 381 0.98 12.73 -22.40
C LEU A 381 -0.44 12.79 -21.82
N HIS A 382 -1.25 11.79 -22.14
CA HIS A 382 -2.65 11.70 -21.74
C HIS A 382 -2.88 10.87 -20.47
N LEU A 383 -1.81 10.45 -19.78
CA LEU A 383 -1.91 9.53 -18.64
C LEU A 383 -2.78 10.11 -17.51
N VAL A 384 -2.63 11.40 -17.21
CA VAL A 384 -3.40 12.10 -16.18
C VAL A 384 -4.87 12.24 -16.59
N ASP A 385 -5.15 12.56 -17.86
CA ASP A 385 -6.52 12.64 -18.39
C ASP A 385 -7.24 11.28 -18.28
N MET A 386 -6.55 10.21 -18.71
CA MET A 386 -7.08 8.85 -18.61
C MET A 386 -7.28 8.42 -17.17
N PHE A 387 -6.35 8.78 -16.28
CA PHE A 387 -6.46 8.51 -14.85
C PHE A 387 -7.72 9.17 -14.27
N ASN A 388 -7.97 10.45 -14.58
CA ASN A 388 -9.14 11.16 -14.08
C ASN A 388 -10.45 10.57 -14.59
N LEU A 389 -10.49 10.18 -15.87
CA LEU A 389 -11.63 9.47 -16.46
C LEU A 389 -11.97 8.20 -15.67
N VAL A 390 -10.98 7.32 -15.46
CA VAL A 390 -11.23 6.04 -14.78
C VAL A 390 -11.45 6.20 -13.27
N LYS A 391 -10.79 7.18 -12.63
CA LYS A 391 -10.98 7.49 -11.21
C LYS A 391 -12.42 7.86 -10.92
N GLN A 392 -13.06 8.68 -11.75
CA GLN A 392 -14.45 9.06 -11.55
C GLN A 392 -15.37 7.83 -11.43
N HIS A 393 -15.24 6.88 -12.36
CA HIS A 393 -16.03 5.65 -12.33
C HIS A 393 -15.71 4.74 -11.14
N ILE A 394 -14.44 4.70 -10.72
CA ILE A 394 -14.01 3.93 -9.55
C ILE A 394 -14.58 4.56 -8.26
N GLU A 395 -14.57 5.88 -8.12
CA GLU A 395 -15.13 6.58 -6.95
C GLU A 395 -16.65 6.41 -6.85
N GLU A 396 -17.37 6.45 -7.97
CA GLU A 396 -18.80 6.14 -8.04
C GLU A 396 -19.09 4.71 -7.56
N GLU A 397 -18.27 3.72 -7.97
CA GLU A 397 -18.42 2.33 -7.52
C GLU A 397 -18.01 2.17 -6.04
N GLN A 398 -17.04 2.94 -5.55
CA GLN A 398 -16.54 2.86 -4.19
C GLN A 398 -17.58 3.23 -3.13
N GLN A 399 -18.58 4.03 -3.51
CA GLN A 399 -19.74 4.38 -2.67
C GLN A 399 -20.71 3.21 -2.50
N LYS A 400 -20.61 2.16 -3.32
CA LYS A 400 -21.48 0.98 -3.25
C LYS A 400 -20.88 -0.06 -2.31
N ASP A 401 -21.73 -0.67 -1.50
CA ASP A 401 -21.32 -1.72 -0.54
C ASP A 401 -21.34 -3.10 -1.23
N HIS A 402 -20.19 -3.49 -1.76
CA HIS A 402 -19.96 -4.80 -2.38
C HIS A 402 -18.48 -5.21 -2.32
N SER A 403 -18.18 -6.36 -2.92
CA SER A 403 -16.84 -6.98 -2.98
C SER A 403 -15.76 -6.02 -3.47
N ASN A 404 -14.53 -6.21 -2.97
CA ASN A 404 -13.33 -5.52 -3.47
C ASN A 404 -12.89 -6.01 -4.86
N ASN A 405 -13.47 -7.11 -5.34
CA ASN A 405 -13.19 -7.62 -6.68
C ASN A 405 -14.26 -7.14 -7.64
N ILE A 406 -13.84 -6.42 -8.67
CA ILE A 406 -14.71 -5.85 -9.68
C ILE A 406 -14.26 -6.25 -11.09
N ASP A 407 -15.19 -6.17 -12.03
CA ASP A 407 -14.95 -6.35 -13.45
C ASP A 407 -15.11 -4.99 -14.12
N ILE A 408 -14.08 -4.53 -14.83
CA ILE A 408 -14.11 -3.25 -15.53
C ILE A 408 -14.11 -3.54 -17.03
N THR A 409 -15.21 -3.26 -17.71
CA THR A 409 -15.26 -3.31 -19.16
C THR A 409 -14.96 -1.95 -19.75
N PHE A 410 -13.87 -1.87 -20.50
CA PHE A 410 -13.51 -0.69 -21.25
C PHE A 410 -14.08 -0.80 -22.67
N VAL A 411 -15.01 0.08 -23.03
CA VAL A 411 -15.67 0.09 -24.34
C VAL A 411 -15.05 1.19 -25.19
N ALA A 412 -14.40 0.80 -26.29
CA ALA A 412 -13.66 1.73 -27.14
C ALA A 412 -13.68 1.28 -28.61
N HIS A 413 -13.36 2.20 -29.52
CA HIS A 413 -12.83 1.77 -30.81
C HIS A 413 -11.43 1.22 -30.62
N GLY A 414 -11.02 0.30 -31.46
CA GLY A 414 -9.69 -0.28 -31.36
C GLY A 414 -9.11 -0.75 -32.68
N SER A 415 -7.79 -0.86 -32.69
CA SER A 415 -7.02 -1.49 -33.75
C SER A 415 -5.74 -2.09 -33.19
N ILE A 416 -5.05 -2.88 -34.00
CA ILE A 416 -3.71 -3.39 -33.71
C ILE A 416 -2.70 -2.81 -34.69
N THR A 417 -1.46 -2.70 -34.23
CA THR A 417 -0.31 -2.25 -35.02
C THR A 417 0.75 -3.35 -35.10
N GLU A 418 1.74 -3.17 -35.98
CA GLU A 418 2.89 -4.08 -36.12
C GLU A 418 3.89 -4.02 -34.97
N HIS A 419 3.82 -2.98 -34.13
CA HIS A 419 4.69 -2.86 -32.97
C HIS A 419 4.27 -3.91 -31.95
N MET A 420 5.19 -4.79 -31.58
CA MET A 420 4.91 -5.86 -30.62
C MET A 420 5.32 -5.42 -29.21
N ILE A 421 4.51 -5.76 -28.20
CA ILE A 421 4.78 -5.47 -26.78
C ILE A 421 4.59 -6.74 -25.95
N PRO A 422 5.29 -6.92 -24.82
CA PRO A 422 5.00 -8.01 -23.89
C PRO A 422 3.54 -7.93 -23.40
N ALA A 423 2.81 -9.04 -23.37
CA ALA A 423 1.42 -9.07 -22.88
C ALA A 423 1.31 -8.61 -21.42
N SER A 424 2.34 -8.91 -20.61
CA SER A 424 2.49 -8.46 -19.23
C SER A 424 2.45 -6.93 -19.09
N CYS A 425 2.78 -6.17 -20.14
CA CYS A 425 2.67 -4.71 -20.12
C CYS A 425 1.23 -4.23 -19.94
N LEU A 426 0.23 -5.05 -20.27
CA LEU A 426 -1.18 -4.74 -20.00
C LEU A 426 -1.56 -4.91 -18.52
N LEU A 427 -0.70 -5.50 -17.69
CA LEU A 427 -0.87 -5.70 -16.25
C LEU A 427 0.23 -4.98 -15.44
N PRO A 428 0.39 -3.65 -15.58
CA PRO A 428 1.56 -2.96 -15.04
C PRO A 428 1.67 -3.05 -13.51
N LEU A 429 0.55 -3.08 -12.78
CA LEU A 429 0.51 -3.23 -11.32
C LEU A 429 -0.36 -4.41 -10.90
N ALA A 430 -0.11 -4.94 -9.70
CA ALA A 430 -0.83 -6.07 -9.12
C ALA A 430 -2.32 -5.81 -8.82
N THR A 431 -2.78 -4.56 -8.95
CA THR A 431 -4.19 -4.17 -8.82
C THR A 431 -5.06 -4.67 -9.97
N ILE A 432 -4.45 -5.00 -11.12
CA ILE A 432 -5.12 -5.65 -12.25
C ILE A 432 -4.92 -7.15 -12.13
N LYS A 433 -5.99 -7.90 -11.85
CA LYS A 433 -6.00 -9.36 -11.81
C LYS A 433 -5.82 -9.99 -13.15
N ASP A 434 -6.44 -9.47 -14.19
CA ASP A 434 -6.23 -9.95 -15.55
C ASP A 434 -6.68 -8.89 -16.56
N VAL A 435 -6.23 -9.04 -17.79
CA VAL A 435 -6.79 -8.34 -18.95
C VAL A 435 -7.34 -9.39 -19.90
N VAL A 436 -8.63 -9.29 -20.19
CA VAL A 436 -9.37 -10.25 -20.99
C VAL A 436 -9.71 -9.64 -22.35
N LEU A 437 -9.18 -10.25 -23.41
CA LEU A 437 -9.45 -9.88 -24.80
C LEU A 437 -10.48 -10.83 -25.41
N TYR A 438 -11.57 -10.32 -25.96
CA TYR A 438 -12.65 -11.18 -26.48
C TYR A 438 -12.58 -11.44 -27.98
N SER A 439 -12.10 -10.45 -28.72
CA SER A 439 -11.94 -10.51 -30.16
C SER A 439 -10.63 -11.21 -30.50
N PRO A 440 -10.59 -12.17 -31.46
CA PRO A 440 -9.37 -12.60 -32.13
C PRO A 440 -8.54 -11.42 -32.67
N TRP A 441 -7.25 -11.64 -32.90
CA TRP A 441 -6.45 -10.72 -33.71
C TRP A 441 -7.03 -10.63 -35.11
N ASN A 442 -6.99 -9.43 -35.68
CA ASN A 442 -7.55 -9.11 -37.00
C ASN A 442 -9.07 -9.30 -37.09
N CYS A 443 -9.79 -9.10 -35.97
CA CYS A 443 -11.24 -9.21 -35.91
C CYS A 443 -11.87 -7.91 -35.37
N THR A 444 -13.00 -7.51 -35.96
CA THR A 444 -13.83 -6.40 -35.47
C THR A 444 -14.96 -6.93 -34.61
N ILE A 445 -15.54 -6.11 -33.73
CA ILE A 445 -16.69 -6.51 -32.90
C ILE A 445 -17.89 -5.61 -33.17
N THR A 446 -19.09 -6.17 -33.01
CA THR A 446 -20.35 -5.42 -33.08
C THR A 446 -20.76 -4.86 -31.72
N ALA A 447 -21.75 -3.97 -31.71
CA ALA A 447 -22.39 -3.49 -30.47
C ALA A 447 -22.97 -4.64 -29.63
N ASN A 448 -23.53 -5.67 -30.26
CA ASN A 448 -24.05 -6.86 -29.56
C ASN A 448 -22.95 -7.60 -28.81
N ALA A 449 -21.79 -7.79 -29.44
CA ALA A 449 -20.62 -8.38 -28.79
C ALA A 449 -20.12 -7.50 -27.65
N ALA A 450 -19.97 -6.19 -27.87
CA ALA A 450 -19.55 -5.25 -26.84
C ALA A 450 -20.49 -5.25 -25.63
N TYR A 451 -21.81 -5.25 -25.85
CA TYR A 451 -22.83 -5.36 -24.80
C TYR A 451 -22.74 -6.68 -24.04
N GLY A 452 -22.59 -7.80 -24.76
CA GLY A 452 -22.41 -9.11 -24.14
C GLY A 452 -21.15 -9.21 -23.26
N ILE A 453 -20.07 -8.53 -23.66
CA ILE A 453 -18.83 -8.41 -22.87
C ILE A 453 -19.10 -7.56 -21.63
N ALA A 454 -19.64 -6.35 -21.83
CA ALA A 454 -19.92 -5.38 -20.77
C ALA A 454 -20.82 -5.90 -19.66
N THR A 455 -21.75 -6.79 -20.01
CA THR A 455 -22.69 -7.40 -19.06
C THR A 455 -22.21 -8.73 -18.48
N GLY A 456 -21.04 -9.24 -18.91
CA GLY A 456 -20.52 -10.55 -18.51
C GLY A 456 -21.36 -11.74 -19.03
N ARG A 457 -22.29 -11.51 -19.96
CA ARG A 457 -23.21 -12.54 -20.49
C ARG A 457 -22.60 -13.35 -21.64
N ILE A 458 -21.60 -12.81 -22.33
CA ILE A 458 -20.99 -13.50 -23.47
C ILE A 458 -20.15 -14.70 -23.00
N GLN A 459 -20.46 -15.87 -23.55
CA GLN A 459 -19.71 -17.11 -23.34
C GLN A 459 -18.99 -17.50 -24.64
N PRO A 460 -18.02 -18.42 -24.62
CA PRO A 460 -17.30 -18.82 -25.83
C PRO A 460 -18.22 -19.26 -26.99
N HIS A 461 -19.29 -20.01 -26.70
CA HIS A 461 -20.23 -20.48 -27.73
C HIS A 461 -21.19 -19.40 -28.23
N HIS A 462 -21.35 -18.29 -27.49
CA HIS A 462 -22.14 -17.14 -27.95
C HIS A 462 -21.43 -16.35 -29.06
N ARG A 463 -20.13 -16.58 -29.29
CA ARG A 463 -19.34 -15.82 -30.26
C ARG A 463 -19.60 -16.33 -31.67
N VAL A 464 -20.19 -15.48 -32.50
CA VAL A 464 -20.50 -15.79 -33.91
C VAL A 464 -19.59 -14.95 -34.79
N PHE A 465 -18.90 -15.60 -35.73
CA PHE A 465 -17.97 -14.93 -36.64
C PHE A 465 -18.54 -14.91 -38.05
N TYR A 466 -18.42 -13.76 -38.72
CA TYR A 466 -18.93 -13.57 -40.07
C TYR A 466 -18.05 -12.59 -40.85
N CYS A 467 -18.33 -12.41 -42.14
CA CYS A 467 -17.64 -11.42 -42.94
C CYS A 467 -18.28 -10.05 -42.76
N GLY A 468 -17.51 -9.06 -42.30
CA GLY A 468 -17.94 -7.67 -42.18
C GLY A 468 -18.14 -6.95 -43.52
N LYS A 469 -17.60 -7.48 -44.64
CA LYS A 469 -17.81 -6.96 -46.00
C LYS A 469 -18.88 -7.78 -46.71
N THR A 470 -20.15 -7.39 -46.55
CA THR A 470 -21.32 -8.14 -47.03
C THR A 470 -21.38 -8.39 -48.54
N ASN A 471 -20.70 -7.59 -49.37
CA ASN A 471 -20.79 -7.68 -50.84
C ASN A 471 -19.46 -7.94 -51.57
N LEU A 472 -18.33 -8.05 -50.86
CA LEU A 472 -16.99 -8.09 -51.48
C LEU A 472 -16.13 -9.28 -51.04
N CYS A 473 -16.66 -10.16 -50.19
CA CYS A 473 -15.89 -11.29 -49.69
C CYS A 473 -16.31 -12.59 -50.39
N HIS A 474 -15.38 -13.15 -51.17
CA HIS A 474 -15.55 -14.48 -51.78
C HIS A 474 -15.25 -15.64 -50.80
N VAL A 475 -14.88 -15.32 -49.56
CA VAL A 475 -14.53 -16.33 -48.57
C VAL A 475 -15.79 -16.86 -47.86
N PRO A 476 -16.04 -18.18 -47.84
CA PRO A 476 -17.18 -18.75 -47.13
C PRO A 476 -17.20 -18.38 -45.64
N HIS A 477 -18.40 -18.14 -45.08
CA HIS A 477 -18.57 -17.75 -43.67
C HIS A 477 -17.84 -18.68 -42.68
N GLN A 478 -17.80 -19.99 -42.94
CA GLN A 478 -17.14 -20.96 -42.08
C GLN A 478 -15.63 -20.72 -41.95
N ARG A 479 -14.99 -20.09 -42.95
CA ARG A 479 -13.55 -19.76 -42.90
C ARG A 479 -13.23 -18.50 -42.09
N HIS A 480 -14.25 -17.74 -41.68
CA HIS A 480 -14.08 -16.64 -40.73
C HIS A 480 -14.03 -17.12 -39.28
N HIS A 481 -14.40 -18.37 -39.00
CA HIS A 481 -14.30 -18.94 -37.67
C HIS A 481 -12.82 -19.21 -37.33
N PRO A 482 -12.32 -18.77 -36.17
CA PRO A 482 -10.99 -19.14 -35.71
C PRO A 482 -10.88 -20.65 -35.60
N THR A 483 -9.85 -21.24 -36.23
CA THR A 483 -9.66 -22.70 -36.26
C THR A 483 -8.91 -23.23 -35.05
N ARG A 484 -8.25 -22.36 -34.27
CA ARG A 484 -7.50 -22.69 -33.06
C ARG A 484 -7.82 -21.70 -31.96
N LEU A 485 -8.47 -22.16 -30.91
CA LEU A 485 -8.70 -21.39 -29.69
C LEU A 485 -7.96 -22.09 -28.54
N PRO A 486 -6.73 -21.66 -28.21
CA PRO A 486 -6.01 -22.17 -27.05
C PRO A 486 -6.85 -22.06 -25.78
N TYR A 487 -6.66 -22.97 -24.82
CA TYR A 487 -7.35 -22.85 -23.54
C TYR A 487 -6.92 -21.56 -22.82
N TYR A 488 -7.89 -20.72 -22.43
CA TYR A 488 -7.67 -19.37 -21.87
C TYR A 488 -6.94 -18.38 -22.79
N TRP A 489 -7.04 -18.53 -24.10
CA TRP A 489 -6.43 -17.61 -25.08
C TRP A 489 -6.70 -16.14 -24.78
N ASN A 490 -7.87 -15.80 -24.22
CA ASN A 490 -8.26 -14.45 -23.89
C ASN A 490 -7.55 -13.80 -22.69
N GLN A 491 -6.73 -14.51 -21.91
CA GLN A 491 -6.16 -14.02 -20.64
C GLN A 491 -4.71 -13.54 -20.79
N MET A 492 -4.48 -12.23 -20.69
CA MET A 492 -3.14 -11.65 -20.84
C MET A 492 -2.20 -12.00 -19.69
N ARG A 493 -2.71 -12.22 -18.47
CA ARG A 493 -1.87 -12.70 -17.36
C ARG A 493 -1.17 -14.02 -17.68
N ARG A 494 -1.87 -14.93 -18.37
CA ARG A 494 -1.31 -16.24 -18.74
C ARG A 494 -0.32 -16.13 -19.90
N ALA A 495 -0.51 -15.17 -20.80
CA ALA A 495 0.43 -14.89 -21.87
C ALA A 495 1.80 -14.41 -21.32
N GLY A 496 1.82 -13.76 -20.15
CA GLY A 496 3.05 -13.38 -19.47
C GLY A 496 3.92 -12.48 -20.35
N ALA A 497 5.19 -12.84 -20.53
CA ALA A 497 6.14 -12.07 -21.35
C ALA A 497 6.03 -12.32 -22.86
N GLN A 498 5.07 -13.13 -23.33
CA GLN A 498 4.86 -13.33 -24.77
C GLN A 498 4.49 -12.00 -25.45
N PHE A 499 5.04 -11.74 -26.63
CA PHE A 499 4.81 -10.49 -27.35
C PHE A 499 3.47 -10.52 -28.07
N ILE A 500 2.62 -9.52 -27.87
CA ILE A 500 1.35 -9.29 -28.58
C ILE A 500 1.46 -8.05 -29.47
N PRO A 501 0.61 -7.91 -30.51
CA PRO A 501 0.44 -6.63 -31.19
C PRO A 501 0.07 -5.52 -30.19
N ASN A 502 0.66 -4.34 -30.38
CA ASN A 502 0.28 -3.17 -29.62
C ASN A 502 -1.15 -2.75 -30.00
N ILE A 503 -2.02 -2.78 -28.99
CA ILE A 503 -3.43 -2.45 -29.11
C ILE A 503 -3.57 -0.93 -28.98
N MET A 504 -4.19 -0.32 -29.97
CA MET A 504 -4.48 1.10 -29.98
C MET A 504 -5.99 1.27 -29.76
N VAL A 505 -6.38 2.17 -28.85
CA VAL A 505 -7.77 2.45 -28.53
C VAL A 505 -8.11 3.91 -28.81
N GLY A 506 -9.30 4.14 -29.37
CA GLY A 506 -9.81 5.45 -29.76
C GLY A 506 -11.20 5.70 -29.17
N PRO A 507 -11.57 6.98 -28.97
CA PRO A 507 -12.75 7.32 -28.20
C PRO A 507 -14.05 7.00 -28.93
N VAL A 508 -15.06 6.56 -28.17
CA VAL A 508 -16.45 6.53 -28.66
C VAL A 508 -16.98 7.96 -28.76
N LYS A 509 -17.76 8.26 -29.81
CA LYS A 509 -18.18 9.64 -30.14
C LYS A 509 -19.69 9.87 -30.03
N PRO A 510 -20.28 9.91 -28.83
CA PRO A 510 -21.69 10.28 -28.68
C PRO A 510 -21.92 11.73 -29.14
N PRO A 511 -23.04 12.05 -29.79
CA PRO A 511 -24.10 11.14 -30.24
C PRO A 511 -23.88 10.57 -31.67
N SER A 512 -22.78 10.94 -32.35
CA SER A 512 -22.54 10.59 -33.75
C SER A 512 -22.10 9.13 -33.99
N ASP A 513 -21.70 8.43 -32.94
CA ASP A 513 -21.14 7.10 -33.01
C ASP A 513 -22.23 6.04 -33.04
N ARG A 514 -22.47 5.47 -34.23
CA ARG A 514 -23.47 4.44 -34.43
C ARG A 514 -23.25 3.21 -33.56
N ALA A 515 -22.01 2.73 -33.43
CA ALA A 515 -21.73 1.53 -32.66
C ALA A 515 -22.01 1.75 -31.16
N TRP A 516 -21.67 2.94 -30.66
CA TRP A 516 -22.00 3.33 -29.28
C TRP A 516 -23.50 3.53 -29.07
N ASN A 517 -24.21 4.14 -30.02
CA ASN A 517 -25.67 4.29 -29.93
C ASN A 517 -26.39 2.94 -29.93
N ASP A 518 -25.94 1.99 -30.76
CA ASP A 518 -26.47 0.63 -30.78
C ASP A 518 -26.19 -0.08 -29.44
N PHE A 519 -25.01 0.15 -28.83
CA PHE A 519 -24.70 -0.35 -27.48
C PHE A 519 -25.64 0.23 -26.41
N LEU A 520 -25.92 1.54 -26.46
CA LEU A 520 -26.87 2.19 -25.54
C LEU A 520 -28.27 1.64 -25.72
N LEU A 521 -28.73 1.44 -26.96
CA LEU A 521 -30.04 0.83 -27.26
C LEU A 521 -30.17 -0.58 -26.66
N LEU A 522 -29.11 -1.40 -26.77
CA LEU A 522 -29.08 -2.72 -26.15
C LEU A 522 -29.13 -2.63 -24.62
N THR A 523 -28.43 -1.67 -24.04
CA THR A 523 -28.44 -1.42 -22.59
C THR A 523 -29.82 -0.99 -22.10
N ASP A 524 -30.51 -0.11 -22.85
CA ASP A 524 -31.88 0.30 -22.56
C ASP A 524 -32.88 -0.86 -22.72
N THR A 525 -32.64 -1.74 -23.69
CA THR A 525 -33.53 -2.86 -24.01
C THR A 525 -33.41 -4.00 -23.00
N TYR A 526 -32.17 -4.41 -22.67
CA TYR A 526 -31.84 -5.65 -21.97
C TYR A 526 -31.25 -5.45 -20.57
N GLY A 527 -31.08 -4.19 -20.14
CA GLY A 527 -30.64 -3.80 -18.82
C GLY A 527 -29.17 -3.39 -18.72
N GLN A 528 -28.86 -2.75 -17.59
CA GLN A 528 -27.50 -2.35 -17.24
C GLN A 528 -26.64 -3.57 -16.83
N PRO A 529 -25.30 -3.45 -16.89
CA PRO A 529 -24.39 -4.41 -16.28
C PRO A 529 -24.76 -4.75 -14.83
N GLY A 530 -24.47 -5.98 -14.41
CA GLY A 530 -24.73 -6.42 -13.05
C GLY A 530 -23.89 -5.69 -12.00
N ARG A 531 -24.21 -5.92 -10.71
CA ARG A 531 -23.39 -5.39 -9.60
C ARG A 531 -21.92 -5.85 -9.74
N ASN A 532 -20.97 -5.00 -9.36
CA ASN A 532 -19.52 -5.19 -9.53
C ASN A 532 -18.99 -5.14 -10.98
N HIS A 533 -19.83 -4.86 -11.99
CA HIS A 533 -19.38 -4.63 -13.36
C HIS A 533 -19.43 -3.13 -13.69
N ILE A 534 -18.27 -2.51 -13.82
CA ILE A 534 -18.15 -1.11 -14.24
C ILE A 534 -17.96 -1.08 -15.76
N VAL A 535 -18.81 -0.34 -16.46
CA VAL A 535 -18.60 -0.06 -17.89
C VAL A 535 -18.04 1.35 -18.01
N ILE A 536 -16.83 1.45 -18.56
CA ILE A 536 -16.16 2.71 -18.81
C ILE A 536 -16.11 2.92 -20.33
N PRO A 537 -16.95 3.81 -20.90
CA PRO A 537 -16.77 4.22 -22.27
C PRO A 537 -15.48 5.03 -22.39
N PHE A 538 -14.65 4.73 -23.38
CA PHE A 538 -13.49 5.56 -23.64
C PHE A 538 -13.93 6.86 -24.28
N THR A 539 -14.08 7.90 -23.47
CA THR A 539 -14.34 9.26 -23.93
C THR A 539 -13.16 10.12 -23.56
N PHE A 540 -12.61 10.86 -24.52
CA PHE A 540 -11.51 11.77 -24.24
C PHE A 540 -12.04 13.20 -24.04
N PRO A 541 -11.73 13.87 -22.92
CA PRO A 541 -12.19 15.24 -22.68
C PRO A 541 -11.49 16.23 -23.63
N GLY A 542 -12.28 17.01 -24.39
CA GLY A 542 -11.80 18.13 -25.23
C GLY A 542 -12.13 17.99 -26.73
N ALA A 543 -12.36 19.14 -27.39
CA ALA A 543 -12.82 19.19 -28.80
C ALA A 543 -11.80 18.59 -29.80
N SER A 544 -10.50 18.76 -29.55
CA SER A 544 -9.42 18.21 -30.38
C SER A 544 -9.15 16.72 -30.12
N ALA A 545 -9.78 16.14 -29.10
CA ALA A 545 -9.45 14.80 -28.64
C ALA A 545 -10.25 13.68 -29.34
N SER A 546 -11.21 14.04 -30.18
CA SER A 546 -12.08 13.08 -30.85
C SER A 546 -11.34 12.15 -31.82
N SER A 547 -10.09 12.42 -32.20
CA SER A 547 -9.28 11.53 -33.05
C SER A 547 -8.04 10.98 -32.35
N VAL A 548 -7.89 11.21 -31.04
CA VAL A 548 -6.69 10.76 -30.33
C VAL A 548 -6.82 9.28 -30.06
N THR A 549 -5.94 8.52 -30.71
CA THR A 549 -5.78 7.08 -30.44
C THR A 549 -4.58 6.91 -29.52
N VAL A 550 -4.76 6.18 -28.42
CA VAL A 550 -3.71 5.91 -27.44
C VAL A 550 -3.40 4.42 -27.36
N PRO A 551 -2.18 4.01 -27.02
CA PRO A 551 -1.89 2.63 -26.69
C PRO A 551 -2.72 2.18 -25.48
N PHE A 552 -3.30 0.99 -25.55
CA PHE A 552 -4.12 0.44 -24.48
C PHE A 552 -3.31 0.21 -23.19
N VAL A 553 -2.00 -0.01 -23.29
CA VAL A 553 -1.08 -0.04 -22.14
C VAL A 553 -1.11 1.26 -21.32
N ALA A 554 -1.31 2.42 -21.96
CA ALA A 554 -1.41 3.68 -21.24
C ALA A 554 -2.75 3.79 -20.48
N VAL A 555 -3.83 3.23 -21.04
CA VAL A 555 -5.13 3.10 -20.36
C VAL A 555 -5.05 2.14 -19.18
N THR A 556 -4.47 0.95 -19.36
CA THR A 556 -4.34 -0.02 -18.26
C THR A 556 -3.40 0.49 -17.17
N LEU A 557 -2.36 1.25 -17.52
CA LEU A 557 -1.52 1.96 -16.55
C LEU A 557 -2.32 2.99 -15.75
N ALA A 558 -3.07 3.89 -16.40
CA ALA A 558 -3.95 4.84 -15.72
C ALA A 558 -4.93 4.13 -14.78
N LEU A 559 -5.57 3.07 -15.25
CA LEU A 559 -6.51 2.28 -14.45
C LEU A 559 -5.82 1.61 -13.26
N SER A 560 -4.64 1.04 -13.46
CA SER A 560 -3.86 0.40 -12.41
C SER A 560 -3.52 1.36 -11.27
N LEU A 561 -3.18 2.62 -11.59
CA LEU A 561 -2.88 3.68 -10.64
C LEU A 561 -4.14 4.11 -9.89
N ALA A 562 -5.27 4.25 -10.59
CA ALA A 562 -6.54 4.60 -9.97
C ALA A 562 -7.04 3.49 -9.03
N LEU A 563 -6.93 2.23 -9.44
CA LEU A 563 -7.24 1.07 -8.60
C LEU A 563 -6.33 1.02 -7.38
N TRP A 564 -5.06 1.38 -7.52
CA TRP A 564 -4.09 1.37 -6.43
C TRP A 564 -4.38 2.43 -5.36
N LEU A 565 -5.04 3.52 -5.72
CA LEU A 565 -5.58 4.52 -4.78
C LEU A 565 -6.99 4.16 -4.26
N SER A 566 -7.51 2.99 -4.62
CA SER A 566 -8.83 2.50 -4.23
C SER A 566 -8.75 1.22 -3.40
N ARG A 567 -9.90 0.70 -2.95
CA ARG A 567 -9.98 -0.61 -2.29
C ARG A 567 -10.05 -1.79 -3.26
N PHE A 568 -10.14 -1.53 -4.57
CA PHE A 568 -10.52 -2.52 -5.56
C PHE A 568 -9.33 -3.24 -6.22
N GLN A 569 -9.58 -4.49 -6.60
CA GLN A 569 -8.80 -5.23 -7.59
C GLN A 569 -9.71 -5.56 -8.77
N ALA A 570 -9.21 -5.38 -9.99
CA ALA A 570 -10.05 -5.48 -11.18
C ALA A 570 -9.60 -6.57 -12.16
N THR A 571 -10.55 -7.26 -12.77
CA THR A 571 -10.35 -7.88 -14.08
C THR A 571 -10.79 -6.89 -15.15
N ILE A 572 -9.91 -6.57 -16.10
CA ILE A 572 -10.23 -5.64 -17.18
C ILE A 572 -10.71 -6.44 -18.38
N HIS A 573 -11.85 -6.07 -18.93
CA HIS A 573 -12.39 -6.62 -20.16
C HIS A 573 -12.28 -5.56 -21.26
N LEU A 574 -11.59 -5.86 -22.36
CA LEU A 574 -11.54 -4.95 -23.50
C LEU A 574 -12.65 -5.29 -24.49
N ALA A 575 -13.62 -4.39 -24.61
CA ALA A 575 -14.64 -4.41 -25.64
C ALA A 575 -14.26 -3.42 -26.75
N ALA A 576 -13.35 -3.85 -27.62
CA ALA A 576 -12.89 -3.08 -28.77
C ALA A 576 -12.59 -3.98 -29.98
N CYS A 577 -12.58 -3.38 -31.17
CA CYS A 577 -12.07 -4.01 -32.37
C CYS A 577 -10.55 -4.27 -32.24
N LEU A 578 -10.07 -5.38 -32.78
CA LEU A 578 -8.64 -5.72 -32.87
C LEU A 578 -8.23 -5.97 -34.32
N GLY A 579 -8.82 -5.21 -35.24
CA GLY A 579 -8.47 -5.19 -36.67
C GLY A 579 -7.13 -4.51 -36.94
N LYS A 580 -6.44 -4.89 -38.01
CA LYS A 580 -5.21 -4.20 -38.45
C LYS A 580 -5.53 -2.74 -38.79
N THR A 581 -4.65 -1.82 -38.39
CA THR A 581 -4.82 -0.37 -38.66
C THR A 581 -4.77 -0.05 -40.16
N SER A 582 -4.05 -0.84 -40.96
CA SER A 582 -4.06 -0.76 -42.42
C SER A 582 -3.94 -2.14 -43.05
N GLU A 583 -4.41 -2.29 -44.30
CA GLU A 583 -4.27 -3.55 -45.05
C GLU A 583 -2.79 -3.90 -45.33
N GLY A 584 -1.90 -2.92 -45.32
CA GLY A 584 -0.46 -3.10 -45.53
C GLY A 584 0.34 -3.44 -44.27
N THR A 585 -0.27 -3.47 -43.08
CA THR A 585 0.44 -3.77 -41.83
C THR A 585 0.90 -5.23 -41.84
N MET A 586 2.21 -5.45 -41.97
CA MET A 586 2.83 -6.77 -41.99
C MET A 586 3.02 -7.29 -40.56
N ILE A 587 2.00 -7.97 -40.03
CA ILE A 587 2.14 -8.75 -38.80
C ILE A 587 2.36 -10.21 -39.19
N LEU A 588 3.35 -10.86 -38.60
CA LEU A 588 3.65 -12.26 -38.85
C LEU A 588 2.49 -13.13 -38.35
N GLU A 589 1.54 -13.45 -39.23
CA GLU A 589 0.26 -14.09 -38.84
C GLU A 589 0.46 -15.45 -38.19
N ASP A 590 1.52 -16.17 -38.58
CA ASP A 590 1.84 -17.48 -38.02
C ASP A 590 2.27 -17.38 -36.56
N TYR A 591 3.05 -16.34 -36.21
CA TYR A 591 3.37 -16.04 -34.82
C TYR A 591 2.10 -15.72 -34.01
N LEU A 592 1.20 -14.91 -34.57
CA LEU A 592 -0.04 -14.56 -33.90
C LEU A 592 -0.91 -15.79 -33.61
N LYS A 593 -1.02 -16.72 -34.56
CA LYS A 593 -1.81 -17.96 -34.43
C LYS A 593 -1.33 -18.87 -33.31
N GLU A 594 -0.04 -18.82 -32.96
CA GLU A 594 0.54 -19.61 -31.87
C GLU A 594 0.16 -19.05 -30.49
N GLN A 595 0.09 -17.73 -30.37
CA GLN A 595 -0.23 -17.05 -29.12
C GLN A 595 -1.74 -16.93 -28.86
N TYR A 596 -2.49 -16.65 -29.91
CA TYR A 596 -3.89 -16.22 -29.82
C TYR A 596 -4.60 -16.54 -31.15
N ALA A 597 -5.94 -16.59 -31.16
CA ALA A 597 -6.64 -16.75 -32.43
C ALA A 597 -6.39 -15.54 -33.34
N CYS A 598 -5.95 -15.77 -34.58
CA CYS A 598 -5.88 -14.75 -35.62
C CYS A 598 -6.86 -15.11 -36.74
N THR A 599 -7.74 -14.18 -37.09
CA THR A 599 -8.73 -14.37 -38.15
C THR A 599 -8.25 -13.82 -39.48
N ILE A 600 -8.83 -14.33 -40.57
CA ILE A 600 -8.65 -13.75 -41.90
C ILE A 600 -9.21 -12.32 -41.94
N ASN A 601 -8.80 -11.55 -42.96
CA ASN A 601 -9.23 -10.18 -43.14
C ASN A 601 -10.77 -10.05 -43.19
N TYR A 602 -11.26 -8.91 -42.70
CA TYR A 602 -12.68 -8.55 -42.66
C TYR A 602 -13.56 -9.46 -41.78
N THR A 603 -12.96 -10.21 -40.87
CA THR A 603 -13.74 -10.97 -39.89
C THR A 603 -14.36 -10.03 -38.87
N ALA A 604 -15.65 -10.23 -38.60
CA ALA A 604 -16.40 -9.57 -37.55
C ALA A 604 -16.95 -10.60 -36.56
N MET A 605 -16.95 -10.25 -35.28
CA MET A 605 -17.53 -11.02 -34.20
C MET A 605 -18.81 -10.33 -33.71
N THR A 606 -19.89 -11.08 -33.65
CA THR A 606 -21.16 -10.72 -33.00
C THR A 606 -21.53 -11.78 -31.98
N THR A 607 -22.69 -11.60 -31.35
CA THR A 607 -23.28 -12.63 -30.49
C THR A 607 -24.41 -13.37 -31.18
N SER A 608 -24.58 -14.62 -30.80
CA SER A 608 -25.75 -15.41 -31.14
C SER A 608 -27.01 -14.83 -30.49
N ALA A 609 -28.18 -15.11 -31.08
CA ALA A 609 -29.45 -14.55 -30.63
C ALA A 609 -29.82 -15.00 -29.20
N ASP A 610 -29.47 -16.23 -28.82
CA ASP A 610 -29.68 -16.81 -27.50
C ASP A 610 -28.89 -16.10 -26.38
N MET A 611 -27.81 -15.38 -26.68
CA MET A 611 -27.14 -14.52 -25.70
C MET A 611 -28.06 -13.40 -25.19
N LEU A 612 -28.89 -12.86 -26.09
CA LEU A 612 -29.84 -11.78 -25.82
C LEU A 612 -31.23 -12.31 -25.42
N VAL A 613 -31.45 -13.63 -25.42
CA VAL A 613 -32.70 -14.21 -24.95
C VAL A 613 -32.76 -14.02 -23.44
N ASP A 614 -33.48 -12.97 -23.07
CA ASP A 614 -33.81 -12.68 -21.70
C ASP A 614 -34.70 -13.80 -21.17
N ARG A 615 -34.30 -14.41 -20.06
CA ARG A 615 -35.16 -15.44 -19.45
C ARG A 615 -36.47 -14.86 -18.96
N ASN A 616 -36.62 -13.52 -18.80
CA ASN A 616 -37.92 -12.86 -18.67
C ASN A 616 -37.81 -11.31 -18.58
N THR A 617 -37.58 -10.58 -19.68
CA THR A 617 -37.49 -9.10 -19.64
C THR A 617 -38.75 -8.48 -19.07
N ASP A 618 -39.90 -9.06 -19.40
CA ASP A 618 -41.21 -8.58 -18.95
C ASP A 618 -41.41 -8.86 -17.46
N LEU A 619 -41.05 -10.04 -16.96
CA LEU A 619 -41.08 -10.29 -15.51
C LEU A 619 -40.07 -9.38 -14.78
N TYR A 620 -38.88 -9.13 -15.33
CA TYR A 620 -37.92 -8.20 -14.73
C TYR A 620 -38.46 -6.77 -14.72
N ARG A 621 -39.06 -6.29 -15.81
CA ARG A 621 -39.71 -4.97 -15.87
C ARG A 621 -40.90 -4.87 -14.91
N VAL A 622 -41.72 -5.92 -14.81
CA VAL A 622 -42.84 -6.01 -13.87
C VAL A 622 -42.32 -6.03 -12.44
N MET A 623 -41.31 -6.85 -12.12
CA MET A 623 -40.70 -6.92 -10.79
C MET A 623 -40.06 -5.59 -10.41
N ARG A 624 -39.35 -4.93 -11.32
CA ARG A 624 -38.79 -3.59 -11.08
C ARG A 624 -39.89 -2.54 -10.87
N ALA A 625 -40.95 -2.55 -11.68
CA ALA A 625 -42.08 -1.64 -11.51
C ALA A 625 -42.82 -1.86 -10.18
N VAL A 626 -42.89 -3.10 -9.68
CA VAL A 626 -43.56 -3.46 -8.43
C VAL A 626 -42.69 -3.23 -7.20
N PHE A 627 -41.39 -3.52 -7.27
CA PHE A 627 -40.50 -3.57 -6.11
C PHE A 627 -39.44 -2.45 -6.06
N GLY A 628 -39.32 -1.63 -7.11
CA GLY A 628 -38.37 -0.50 -7.20
C GLY A 628 -37.09 -0.85 -7.95
#